data_AF-A0A7W9BB21-F1
#
_entry.id   AF-A0A7W9BB21-F1
#
_cell.length_a   1.000
_cell.length_b   1.000
_cell.length_c   1.000
_cell.angle_alpha   90.00
_cell.angle_beta   90.00
_cell.angle_gamma   90.00
#
_symmetry.space_group_name_H-M   'P 1'
#
loop_
_entity.id
_entity.type
_entity.pdbx_description
1 polymer ?
#
loop_
_entity_poly.entity_id
_entity_poly.type
_entity_poly.pdbx_seq_one_letter_code
_entity_poly.pdbx_strand_id
1 'polypeptide(L)'
;MVGQPKHLSDLARIEADVRITCRECGFEEDWQRDAFARHLFALGASQVWSEITRALRCRRFGCGSTNLRAAAVPFARRAANMPRRVGRLDAHLLDTAMKVLEQAVHTSRGRAVATLELRLALLVVYRYSHDRDGVRHFWQRASAADRTVDDGLVEPLRSIRHRLVQAGWLAPAILVDVPRTWPWNSPPPSGWLVAEEDG
;
A
#
# COMPACT_ATOMS: atom_id res chain seq x y z
N MET A 1 21.61 -10.09 -25.16
CA MET A 1 20.17 -10.11 -24.83
C MET A 1 19.94 -11.23 -23.84
N VAL A 2 19.41 -10.95 -22.65
CA VAL A 2 19.04 -12.00 -21.70
C VAL A 2 17.73 -12.61 -22.19
N GLY A 3 17.72 -13.89 -22.50
CA GLY A 3 16.50 -14.61 -22.94
C GLY A 3 15.42 -14.55 -21.86
N GLN A 4 14.16 -14.84 -22.23
CA GLN A 4 13.10 -14.95 -21.23
C GLN A 4 13.48 -16.04 -20.20
N PRO A 5 13.20 -15.83 -18.91
CA PRO A 5 13.44 -16.84 -17.89
C PRO A 5 12.64 -18.11 -18.21
N LYS A 6 13.15 -19.28 -17.84
CA LYS A 6 12.44 -20.56 -18.06
C LYS A 6 11.49 -20.85 -16.90
N HIS A 7 11.92 -20.50 -15.69
CA HIS A 7 11.14 -20.69 -14.47
C HIS A 7 11.06 -19.40 -13.65
N LEU A 8 10.02 -19.31 -12.82
CA LEU A 8 9.87 -18.20 -11.88
C LEU A 8 11.06 -18.07 -10.90
N SER A 9 11.72 -19.18 -10.56
CA SER A 9 12.92 -19.22 -9.73
C SER A 9 14.13 -18.53 -10.38
N ASP A 10 14.19 -18.45 -11.73
CA ASP A 10 15.28 -17.77 -12.44
C ASP A 10 15.30 -16.26 -12.16
N LEU A 11 14.15 -15.68 -11.79
CA LEU A 11 14.06 -14.28 -11.39
C LEU A 11 14.91 -13.95 -10.17
N ALA A 12 15.23 -14.95 -9.34
CA ALA A 12 16.17 -14.81 -8.22
C ALA A 12 17.55 -14.33 -8.68
N ARG A 13 18.04 -14.88 -9.79
CA ARG A 13 19.41 -14.69 -10.28
C ARG A 13 19.60 -13.33 -10.94
N ILE A 14 18.52 -12.80 -11.51
CA ILE A 14 18.51 -11.52 -12.23
C ILE A 14 17.89 -10.39 -11.40
N GLU A 15 17.58 -10.66 -10.13
CA GLU A 15 17.02 -9.67 -9.21
C GLU A 15 15.81 -8.94 -9.83
N ALA A 16 14.79 -9.72 -10.20
CA ALA A 16 13.63 -9.23 -10.91
C ALA A 16 12.30 -9.64 -10.26
N ASP A 17 11.29 -8.80 -10.49
CA ASP A 17 9.88 -9.06 -10.20
C ASP A 17 9.12 -9.49 -11.47
N VAL A 18 7.84 -9.86 -11.30
CA VAL A 18 6.94 -10.20 -12.41
C VAL A 18 5.97 -9.06 -12.64
N ARG A 19 5.91 -8.52 -13.86
CA ARG A 19 4.80 -7.69 -14.32
C ARG A 19 3.81 -8.53 -15.10
N ILE A 20 2.54 -8.44 -14.75
CA ILE A 20 1.43 -9.00 -15.50
C ILE A 20 0.71 -7.85 -16.20
N THR A 21 0.68 -7.87 -17.54
CA THR A 21 -0.03 -6.89 -18.36
C THR A 21 -1.17 -7.59 -19.10
N CYS A 22 -2.40 -7.07 -18.97
CA CYS A 22 -3.52 -7.50 -19.79
C CYS A 22 -3.43 -6.88 -21.18
N ARG A 23 -3.45 -7.71 -22.22
CA ARG A 23 -3.35 -7.23 -23.61
C ARG A 23 -4.64 -6.60 -24.12
N GLU A 24 -5.77 -6.86 -23.49
CA GLU A 24 -7.06 -6.29 -23.88
C GLU A 24 -7.29 -4.90 -23.28
N CYS A 25 -7.20 -4.78 -21.95
CA CYS A 25 -7.51 -3.52 -21.26
C CYS A 25 -6.28 -2.70 -20.84
N GLY A 26 -5.06 -3.19 -21.13
CA GLY A 26 -3.81 -2.51 -20.78
C GLY A 26 -3.48 -2.46 -19.29
N PHE A 27 -4.26 -3.13 -18.44
CA PHE A 27 -4.02 -3.15 -16.99
C PHE A 27 -2.69 -3.83 -16.67
N GLU A 28 -1.84 -3.17 -15.88
CA GLU A 28 -0.55 -3.67 -15.42
C GLU A 28 -0.55 -3.90 -13.91
N GLU A 29 0.01 -5.02 -13.48
CA GLU A 29 0.17 -5.36 -12.07
C GLU A 29 1.55 -5.98 -11.81
N ASP A 30 2.29 -5.40 -10.86
CA ASP A 30 3.63 -5.86 -10.49
C ASP A 30 3.60 -6.71 -9.22
N TRP A 31 4.11 -7.92 -9.35
CA TRP A 31 4.19 -8.91 -8.29
C TRP A 31 5.64 -9.14 -7.86
N GLN A 32 5.85 -9.15 -6.54
CA GLN A 32 7.04 -9.74 -5.97
C GLN A 32 7.11 -11.22 -6.31
N ARG A 33 8.29 -11.71 -6.70
CA ARG A 33 8.52 -13.12 -7.04
C ARG A 33 7.89 -14.09 -6.03
N ASP A 34 8.17 -13.92 -4.74
CA ASP A 34 7.69 -14.85 -3.70
C ASP A 34 6.17 -14.75 -3.47
N ALA A 35 5.60 -13.55 -3.58
CA ALA A 35 4.16 -13.36 -3.49
C ALA A 35 3.44 -14.01 -4.69
N PHE A 36 4.00 -13.85 -5.89
CA PHE A 36 3.49 -14.46 -7.10
C PHE A 36 3.59 -15.98 -7.05
N ALA A 37 4.72 -16.52 -6.58
CA ALA A 37 4.93 -17.95 -6.40
C ALA A 37 3.87 -18.56 -5.46
N ARG A 38 3.61 -17.91 -4.33
CA ARG A 38 2.54 -18.32 -3.40
C ARG A 38 1.15 -18.26 -4.02
N HIS A 39 0.88 -17.22 -4.82
CA HIS A 39 -0.39 -17.09 -5.51
C HIS A 39 -0.60 -18.21 -6.54
N LEU A 40 0.41 -18.49 -7.38
CA LEU A 40 0.38 -19.61 -8.32
C LEU A 40 0.22 -20.95 -7.61
N PHE A 41 0.94 -21.15 -6.50
CA PHE A 41 0.81 -22.36 -5.70
C PHE A 41 -0.62 -22.54 -5.14
N ALA A 42 -1.25 -21.48 -4.64
CA ALA A 42 -2.63 -21.52 -4.17
C ALA A 42 -3.64 -21.86 -5.28
N LEU A 43 -3.33 -21.51 -6.53
CA LEU A 43 -4.12 -21.86 -7.71
C LEU A 43 -3.79 -23.25 -8.28
N GLY A 44 -2.80 -23.97 -7.73
CA GLY A 44 -2.29 -25.22 -8.31
C GLY A 44 -1.63 -25.03 -9.68
N ALA A 45 -1.14 -23.83 -9.97
CA ALA A 45 -0.63 -23.45 -11.28
C ALA A 45 0.88 -23.75 -11.46
N SER A 46 1.30 -23.90 -12.73
CA SER A 46 2.69 -24.09 -13.12
C SER A 46 3.54 -22.84 -12.84
N GLN A 47 4.79 -23.06 -12.40
CA GLN A 47 5.80 -22.00 -12.26
C GLN A 47 6.72 -21.87 -13.49
N VAL A 48 6.44 -22.63 -14.57
CA VAL A 48 7.13 -22.51 -15.85
C VAL A 48 6.72 -21.20 -16.51
N TRP A 49 7.69 -20.38 -16.92
CA TRP A 49 7.46 -19.00 -17.37
C TRP A 49 6.48 -18.88 -18.55
N SER A 50 6.51 -19.83 -19.48
CA SER A 50 5.59 -19.87 -20.62
C SER A 50 4.13 -20.18 -20.22
N GLU A 51 3.90 -20.67 -19.01
CA GLU A 51 2.59 -21.14 -18.54
C GLU A 51 2.03 -20.32 -17.37
N ILE A 52 2.82 -19.44 -16.75
CA ILE A 52 2.42 -18.70 -15.54
C ILE A 52 1.16 -17.84 -15.74
N THR A 53 0.85 -17.44 -16.97
CA THR A 53 -0.34 -16.63 -17.27
C THR A 53 -1.59 -17.47 -17.54
N ARG A 54 -1.48 -18.79 -17.78
CA ARG A 54 -2.62 -19.64 -18.17
C ARG A 54 -3.66 -19.78 -17.07
N ALA A 55 -3.23 -19.76 -15.81
CA ALA A 55 -4.13 -19.88 -14.66
C ALA A 55 -4.67 -18.53 -14.17
N LEU A 56 -4.28 -17.42 -14.81
CA LEU A 56 -4.60 -16.08 -14.35
C LEU A 56 -5.72 -15.45 -15.18
N ARG A 57 -6.48 -14.57 -14.55
CA ARG A 57 -7.47 -13.70 -15.20
C ARG A 57 -7.17 -12.25 -14.87
N CYS A 58 -7.51 -11.35 -15.78
CA CYS A 58 -7.36 -9.92 -15.56
C CYS A 58 -8.15 -9.50 -14.33
N ARG A 59 -7.47 -8.88 -13.37
CA ARG A 59 -8.07 -8.40 -12.11
C ARG A 59 -8.78 -7.05 -12.25
N ARG A 60 -8.67 -6.39 -13.41
CA ARG A 60 -9.41 -5.15 -13.69
C ARG A 60 -10.90 -5.45 -13.69
N PHE A 61 -11.66 -4.66 -12.94
CA PHE A 61 -13.11 -4.75 -12.87
C PHE A 61 -13.73 -4.73 -14.27
N GLY A 62 -14.59 -5.69 -14.58
CA GLY A 62 -15.29 -5.80 -15.86
C GLY A 62 -14.50 -6.41 -17.03
N CYS A 63 -13.18 -6.65 -16.91
CA CYS A 63 -12.39 -7.23 -18.00
C CYS A 63 -12.41 -8.76 -17.97
N GLY A 64 -11.90 -9.39 -16.91
CA GLY A 64 -11.88 -10.85 -16.78
C GLY A 64 -11.07 -11.64 -17.83
N SER A 65 -10.41 -10.96 -18.77
CA SER A 65 -9.63 -11.56 -19.87
C SER A 65 -8.53 -12.51 -19.38
N THR A 66 -8.31 -13.59 -20.12
CA THR A 66 -7.18 -14.51 -19.96
C THR A 66 -5.98 -14.14 -20.83
N ASN A 67 -6.08 -13.09 -21.66
CA ASN A 67 -5.02 -12.65 -22.56
C ASN A 67 -3.99 -11.78 -21.82
N LEU A 68 -3.20 -12.45 -20.97
CA LEU A 68 -2.21 -11.82 -20.10
C LEU A 68 -0.78 -12.08 -20.60
N ARG A 69 0.08 -11.08 -20.45
CA ARG A 69 1.52 -11.14 -20.73
C ARG A 69 2.28 -11.01 -19.43
N ALA A 70 3.20 -11.93 -19.19
CA ALA A 70 4.19 -11.77 -18.12
C ALA A 70 5.49 -11.16 -18.66
N ALA A 71 6.10 -10.27 -17.89
CA ALA A 71 7.42 -9.70 -18.15
C ALA A 71 8.25 -9.71 -16.87
N ALA A 72 9.55 -10.00 -17.00
CA ALA A 72 10.49 -9.86 -15.89
C ALA A 72 10.88 -8.38 -15.78
N VAL A 73 10.73 -7.78 -14.60
CA VAL A 73 11.08 -6.39 -14.33
C VAL A 73 12.30 -6.37 -13.40
N PRO A 74 13.52 -6.12 -13.92
CA PRO A 74 14.71 -6.00 -13.08
C PRO A 74 14.55 -4.84 -12.09
N PHE A 75 15.02 -5.01 -10.85
CA PHE A 75 14.91 -3.96 -9.83
C PHE A 75 15.52 -2.62 -10.25
N ALA A 76 16.59 -2.65 -11.06
CA ALA A 76 17.29 -1.47 -11.55
C ALA A 76 16.50 -0.59 -12.55
N ARG A 77 15.40 -1.08 -13.15
CA ARG A 77 14.65 -0.37 -14.21
C ARG A 77 13.26 0.08 -13.79
N ARG A 78 13.00 0.20 -12.48
CA ARG A 78 11.71 0.72 -12.00
C ARG A 78 11.57 2.21 -12.33
N ALA A 79 10.45 2.59 -12.96
CA ALA A 79 10.08 3.98 -13.16
C ALA A 79 9.86 4.68 -11.80
N ALA A 80 10.19 5.97 -11.71
CA ALA A 80 10.09 6.77 -10.48
C ALA A 80 8.67 6.88 -9.90
N ASN A 81 7.64 6.52 -10.68
CA ASN A 81 6.22 6.73 -10.37
C ASN A 81 5.49 5.46 -9.89
N MET A 82 6.20 4.34 -9.67
CA MET A 82 5.61 3.15 -9.04
C MET A 82 5.70 3.26 -7.51
N PRO A 83 4.72 2.72 -6.76
CA PRO A 83 4.80 2.62 -5.31
C PRO A 83 6.12 1.92 -4.97
N ARG A 84 7.07 2.70 -4.44
CA ARG A 84 8.36 2.20 -4.00
C ARG A 84 8.06 1.14 -2.95
N ARG A 85 8.28 -0.14 -3.28
CA ARG A 85 8.37 -1.18 -2.27
C ARG A 85 9.59 -0.87 -1.41
N VAL A 86 9.37 -0.04 -0.40
CA VAL A 86 9.83 -0.21 0.98
C VAL A 86 10.80 -1.39 1.09
N GLY A 87 12.10 -1.13 1.27
CA GLY A 87 13.01 -2.21 1.63
C GLY A 87 12.49 -2.91 2.90
N ARG A 88 12.82 -4.18 3.16
CA ARG A 88 12.37 -4.88 4.39
C ARG A 88 12.62 -4.02 5.65
N LEU A 89 13.72 -3.27 5.65
CA LEU A 89 14.08 -2.32 6.69
C LEU A 89 13.08 -1.16 6.79
N ASP A 90 12.74 -0.51 5.67
CA ASP A 90 11.78 0.60 5.64
C ASP A 90 10.39 0.15 6.13
N ALA A 91 10.01 -1.11 5.85
CA ALA A 91 8.71 -1.66 6.22
C ALA A 91 8.67 -1.90 7.71
N HIS A 92 9.76 -2.45 8.24
CA HIS A 92 9.94 -2.63 9.66
C HIS A 92 10.00 -1.29 10.41
N LEU A 93 10.69 -0.29 9.87
CA LEU A 93 10.73 1.06 10.43
C LEU A 93 9.36 1.70 10.48
N LEU A 94 8.58 1.60 9.39
CA LEU A 94 7.22 2.15 9.34
C LEU A 94 6.27 1.39 10.27
N ASP A 95 6.33 0.06 10.32
CA ASP A 95 5.53 -0.76 11.23
C ASP A 95 5.84 -0.43 12.70
N THR A 96 7.12 -0.35 13.07
CA THR A 96 7.55 0.05 14.42
C THR A 96 7.09 1.47 14.74
N ALA A 97 7.23 2.42 13.80
CA ALA A 97 6.74 3.78 14.00
C ALA A 97 5.21 3.82 14.23
N MET A 98 4.44 3.09 13.44
CA MET A 98 2.98 3.01 13.59
C MET A 98 2.58 2.42 14.94
N LYS A 99 3.27 1.38 15.42
CA LYS A 99 3.05 0.81 16.76
C LYS A 99 3.30 1.81 17.88
N VAL A 100 4.36 2.63 17.76
CA VAL A 100 4.62 3.71 18.73
C VAL A 100 3.49 4.74 18.73
N LEU A 101 2.97 5.13 17.55
CA LEU A 101 1.83 6.03 17.46
C LEU A 101 0.57 5.43 18.09
N GLU A 102 0.24 4.18 17.78
CA GLU A 102 -0.91 3.46 18.34
C GLU A 102 -0.81 3.33 19.87
N GLN A 103 0.37 3.01 20.38
CA GLN A 103 0.63 2.96 21.81
C GLN A 103 0.47 4.34 22.47
N ALA A 104 0.93 5.41 21.82
CA ALA A 104 0.72 6.77 22.31
C ALA A 104 -0.78 7.11 22.37
N VAL A 105 -1.57 6.70 21.37
CA VAL A 105 -3.04 6.89 21.39
C VAL A 105 -3.66 6.15 22.58
N HIS A 106 -3.29 4.88 22.81
CA HIS A 106 -3.83 4.09 23.92
C HIS A 106 -3.46 4.63 25.30
N THR A 107 -2.23 5.14 25.45
CA THR A 107 -1.73 5.68 26.73
C THR A 107 -2.19 7.13 27.00
N SER A 108 -2.66 7.85 25.97
CA SER A 108 -2.94 9.28 26.04
C SER A 108 -4.19 9.73 26.79
N ARG A 109 -4.89 8.87 27.56
CA ARG A 109 -6.13 9.24 28.29
C ARG A 109 -5.90 10.42 29.25
N GLY A 110 -6.09 11.64 28.74
CA GLY A 110 -5.95 12.91 29.47
C GLY A 110 -4.53 13.26 29.92
N ARG A 111 -3.46 12.74 29.29
CA ARG A 111 -2.07 13.03 29.69
C ARG A 111 -1.21 13.39 28.49
N ALA A 112 -0.21 14.27 28.67
CA ALA A 112 0.81 14.51 27.65
C ALA A 112 1.63 13.23 27.40
N VAL A 113 1.86 12.88 26.14
CA VAL A 113 2.61 11.69 25.69
C VAL A 113 3.73 12.06 24.70
N ALA A 114 4.22 13.31 24.76
CA ALA A 114 5.28 13.83 23.90
C ALA A 114 6.66 13.28 24.30
N THR A 115 6.89 11.99 24.03
CA THR A 115 8.17 11.32 24.27
C THR A 115 9.12 11.48 23.07
N LEU A 116 10.42 11.24 23.30
CA LEU A 116 11.42 11.21 22.23
C LEU A 116 11.09 10.12 21.19
N GLU A 117 10.64 8.96 21.65
CA GLU A 117 10.21 7.85 20.79
C GLU A 117 9.07 8.27 19.85
N LEU A 118 8.08 8.99 20.39
CA LEU A 118 6.98 9.50 19.58
C LEU A 118 7.49 10.50 18.52
N ARG A 119 8.42 11.38 18.88
CA ARG A 119 9.03 12.33 17.94
C ARG A 119 9.78 11.61 16.82
N LEU A 120 10.55 10.56 17.14
CA LEU A 120 11.26 9.75 16.16
C LEU A 120 10.28 9.00 15.24
N ALA A 121 9.24 8.39 15.80
CA ALA A 121 8.20 7.71 15.03
C ALA A 121 7.51 8.68 14.05
N LEU A 122 7.20 9.90 14.49
CA LEU A 122 6.63 10.93 13.61
C LEU A 122 7.59 11.38 12.50
N LEU A 123 8.90 11.45 12.75
CA LEU A 123 9.89 11.74 11.70
C LEU A 123 9.95 10.62 10.66
N VAL A 124 9.86 9.36 11.09
CA VAL A 124 9.76 8.21 10.19
C VAL A 124 8.48 8.32 9.35
N VAL A 125 7.33 8.57 9.98
CA VAL A 125 6.04 8.74 9.26
C VAL A 125 6.07 9.92 8.29
N TYR A 126 6.67 11.04 8.67
CA TYR A 126 6.83 12.22 7.81
C TYR A 126 7.61 11.87 6.55
N ARG A 127 8.72 11.13 6.68
CA ARG A 127 9.55 10.68 5.54
C ARG A 127 8.75 9.91 4.49
N TYR A 128 7.70 9.19 4.89
CA TYR A 128 6.90 8.38 3.97
C TYR A 128 5.63 9.11 3.51
N SER A 129 4.84 9.67 4.43
CA SER A 129 3.59 10.36 4.12
C SER A 129 3.78 11.72 3.45
N HIS A 130 4.91 12.39 3.68
CA HIS A 130 5.17 13.79 3.33
C HIS A 130 4.10 14.76 3.88
N ASP A 131 3.30 14.33 4.85
CA ASP A 131 2.23 15.12 5.45
C ASP A 131 2.74 15.88 6.68
N ARG A 132 3.29 17.07 6.44
CA ARG A 132 3.82 17.94 7.50
C ARG A 132 2.73 18.38 8.47
N ASP A 133 1.54 18.70 7.96
CA ASP A 133 0.45 19.25 8.76
C ASP A 133 -0.16 18.17 9.66
N GLY A 134 -0.39 16.96 9.13
CA GLY A 134 -0.85 15.82 9.91
C GLY A 134 0.11 15.44 11.04
N VAL A 135 1.43 15.44 10.76
CA VAL A 135 2.47 15.16 11.77
C VAL A 135 2.54 16.26 12.83
N ARG A 136 2.47 17.53 12.42
CA ARG A 136 2.48 18.67 13.34
C ARG A 136 1.25 18.67 14.24
N HIS A 137 0.07 18.43 13.68
CA HIS A 137 -1.20 18.34 14.40
C HIS A 137 -1.14 17.23 15.45
N PHE A 138 -0.63 16.05 15.07
CA PHE A 138 -0.45 14.94 16.00
C PHE A 138 0.46 15.35 17.16
N TRP A 139 1.63 15.95 16.88
CA TRP A 139 2.58 16.36 17.90
C TRP A 139 2.02 17.42 18.86
N GLN A 140 1.32 18.42 18.34
CA GLN A 140 0.69 19.47 19.15
C GLN A 140 -0.32 18.87 20.12
N ARG A 141 -1.20 17.98 19.63
CA ARG A 141 -2.14 17.27 20.50
C ARG A 141 -1.43 16.38 21.49
N ALA A 142 -0.41 15.62 21.08
CA ALA A 142 0.33 14.72 21.98
C ALA A 142 1.06 15.46 23.10
N SER A 143 1.45 16.72 22.86
CA SER A 143 2.14 17.58 23.82
C SER A 143 1.19 18.29 24.79
N ALA A 144 -0.10 18.36 24.48
CA ALA A 144 -1.09 18.98 25.36
C ALA A 144 -1.37 18.08 26.58
N ALA A 145 -1.10 18.62 27.77
CA ALA A 145 -1.29 17.93 29.05
C ALA A 145 -2.77 17.86 29.47
N ASP A 146 -3.59 18.80 29.01
CA ASP A 146 -5.01 18.91 29.35
C ASP A 146 -5.84 18.74 28.08
N ARG A 147 -6.36 17.52 27.89
CA ARG A 147 -7.11 17.14 26.68
C ARG A 147 -8.47 16.63 27.07
N THR A 148 -9.49 17.15 26.41
CA THR A 148 -10.83 16.58 26.44
C THR A 148 -10.83 15.21 25.75
N VAL A 149 -11.81 14.36 26.07
CA VAL A 149 -11.96 13.05 25.41
C VAL A 149 -12.10 13.19 23.89
N ASP A 150 -12.68 14.31 23.44
CA ASP A 150 -12.86 14.67 22.02
C ASP A 150 -11.56 15.18 21.36
N ASP A 151 -10.58 15.65 22.13
CA ASP A 151 -9.24 16.06 21.68
C ASP A 151 -8.23 14.89 21.59
N GLY A 152 -8.74 13.67 21.50
CA GLY A 152 -7.94 12.45 21.42
C GLY A 152 -6.99 12.39 20.22
N LEU A 153 -5.99 11.50 20.33
CA LEU A 153 -5.02 11.23 19.25
C LEU A 153 -5.55 10.28 18.16
N VAL A 154 -6.75 9.73 18.33
CA VAL A 154 -7.34 8.78 17.39
C VAL A 154 -7.51 9.41 16.01
N GLU A 155 -8.05 10.62 15.95
CA GLU A 155 -8.32 11.31 14.68
C GLU A 155 -7.04 11.68 13.91
N PRO A 156 -6.02 12.32 14.52
CA PRO A 156 -4.77 12.58 13.80
C PRO A 156 -4.05 11.27 13.40
N LEU A 157 -4.17 10.19 14.18
CA LEU A 157 -3.66 8.88 13.77
C LEU A 157 -4.37 8.34 12.51
N ARG A 158 -5.70 8.45 12.45
CA ARG A 158 -6.49 8.02 11.27
C ARG A 158 -6.07 8.80 10.03
N SER A 159 -5.90 10.11 10.15
CA SER A 159 -5.45 10.95 9.03
C SER A 159 -4.08 10.52 8.52
N ILE A 160 -3.10 10.34 9.42
CA ILE A 160 -1.77 9.82 9.09
C ILE A 160 -1.86 8.46 8.37
N ARG A 161 -2.65 7.53 8.91
CA ARG A 161 -2.82 6.20 8.33
C ARG A 161 -3.46 6.27 6.95
N HIS A 162 -4.47 7.10 6.76
CA HIS A 162 -5.11 7.31 5.46
C HIS A 162 -4.10 7.82 4.43
N ARG A 163 -3.26 8.80 4.79
CA ARG A 163 -2.21 9.33 3.91
C ARG A 163 -1.17 8.30 3.53
N LEU A 164 -0.74 7.47 4.49
CA LEU A 164 0.19 6.38 4.23
C LEU A 164 -0.42 5.30 3.32
N VAL A 165 -1.73 5.03 3.44
CA VAL A 165 -2.45 4.13 2.52
C VAL A 165 -2.53 4.73 1.11
N GLN A 166 -2.89 6.01 0.98
CA GLN A 166 -2.95 6.72 -0.31
C GLN A 166 -1.59 6.77 -1.02
N ALA A 167 -0.52 6.97 -0.24
CA ALA A 167 0.84 6.96 -0.75
C ALA A 167 1.40 5.54 -0.99
N GLY A 168 0.61 4.48 -0.74
CA GLY A 168 1.00 3.09 -1.00
C GLY A 168 2.00 2.50 0.00
N TRP A 169 2.18 3.13 1.17
CA TRP A 169 3.12 2.70 2.21
C TRP A 169 2.51 1.73 3.21
N LEU A 170 1.20 1.79 3.41
CA LEU A 170 0.44 0.83 4.22
C LEU A 170 -0.56 0.10 3.33
N ALA A 171 -0.72 -1.20 3.56
CA ALA A 171 -1.87 -1.90 3.02
C ALA A 171 -3.14 -1.21 3.57
N PRO A 172 -4.16 -0.96 2.74
CA PRO A 172 -5.48 -0.64 3.30
C PRO A 172 -5.80 -1.76 4.29
N ALA A 173 -6.24 -1.40 5.50
CA ALA A 173 -6.62 -2.41 6.48
C ALA A 173 -7.57 -3.37 5.78
N ILE A 174 -7.13 -4.60 5.53
CA ILE A 174 -7.97 -5.62 4.94
C ILE A 174 -9.05 -5.84 5.99
N LEU A 175 -10.26 -5.35 5.68
CA LEU A 175 -11.51 -5.94 6.12
C LEU A 175 -11.37 -7.44 5.82
N VAL A 176 -10.95 -8.20 6.83
CA VAL A 176 -10.97 -9.66 6.83
C VAL A 176 -12.38 -10.08 6.41
N ASP A 177 -12.47 -10.97 5.43
CA ASP A 177 -13.68 -11.60 4.88
C ASP A 177 -14.98 -11.36 5.66
N VAL A 178 -15.67 -10.27 5.35
CA VAL A 178 -17.13 -10.19 5.50
C VAL A 178 -17.68 -10.13 4.08
N PRO A 179 -18.63 -10.99 3.69
CA PRO A 179 -19.25 -10.94 2.37
C PRO A 179 -19.71 -9.51 2.11
N ARG A 180 -19.19 -8.93 1.02
CA ARG A 180 -19.35 -7.53 0.65
C ARG A 180 -20.83 -7.16 0.51
N THR A 181 -21.41 -6.62 1.56
CA THR A 181 -22.43 -5.57 1.48
C THR A 181 -21.74 -4.26 1.82
N TRP A 182 -21.17 -3.59 0.82
CA TRP A 182 -20.65 -2.23 0.98
C TRP A 182 -21.84 -1.27 1.12
N PRO A 183 -21.93 -0.48 2.20
CA PRO A 183 -23.00 0.49 2.41
C PRO A 183 -22.58 1.83 1.81
N TRP A 184 -22.57 1.94 0.48
CA TRP A 184 -22.52 3.25 -0.18
C TRP A 184 -23.75 3.37 -1.10
N ASN A 185 -24.88 3.72 -0.50
CA ASN A 185 -26.01 4.33 -1.21
C ASN A 185 -25.95 5.87 -1.18
N SER A 186 -24.83 6.44 -0.76
CA SER A 186 -24.63 7.89 -0.81
C SER A 186 -23.75 8.24 -2.01
N PRO A 187 -24.19 9.13 -2.91
CA PRO A 187 -23.34 9.65 -3.97
C PRO A 187 -22.10 10.34 -3.36
N PRO A 188 -20.97 10.40 -4.08
CA PRO A 188 -19.78 11.09 -3.61
C PRO A 188 -20.12 12.56 -3.28
N PRO A 189 -19.47 13.16 -2.26
CA PRO A 189 -19.70 14.55 -1.89
C PRO A 189 -19.52 15.48 -3.11
N SER A 190 -20.50 16.35 -3.32
CA SER A 190 -20.52 17.32 -4.41
C SER A 190 -19.26 18.19 -4.36
N GLY A 191 -18.48 18.17 -5.44
CA GLY A 191 -17.19 18.87 -5.58
C GLY A 191 -15.99 17.96 -5.92
N TRP A 192 -16.19 16.64 -6.01
CA TRP A 192 -15.13 15.67 -6.34
C TRP A 192 -15.01 15.29 -7.82
N LEU A 193 -16.05 15.55 -8.61
CA LEU A 193 -15.93 15.52 -10.07
C LEU A 193 -15.54 16.93 -10.49
N VAL A 194 -14.38 17.03 -11.15
CA VAL A 194 -14.02 18.22 -11.94
C VAL A 194 -15.22 18.48 -12.83
N ALA A 195 -15.84 19.66 -12.73
CA ALA A 195 -16.81 20.08 -13.71
C ALA A 195 -16.11 19.97 -15.06
N GLU A 196 -16.59 19.07 -15.92
CA GLU A 196 -16.31 19.20 -17.34
C GLU A 196 -16.84 20.59 -17.70
N GLU A 197 -15.90 21.54 -17.86
CA GLU A 197 -16.19 22.85 -18.42
C GLU A 197 -16.60 22.60 -19.88
N ASP A 198 -17.91 22.55 -20.11
CA ASP A 198 -18.48 22.76 -21.44
C ASP A 198 -18.24 24.23 -21.82
N GLY A 199 -17.26 24.45 -22.70
CA GLY A 199 -16.91 25.73 -23.30
C GLY A 199 -15.88 25.59 -24.41
#